data_AF-A0AAJ2SD66-F1
#
_entry.id   AF-A0AAJ2SD66-F1
#
_cell.length_a   1.000
_cell.length_b   1.000
_cell.length_c   1.000
_cell.angle_alpha   90.00
_cell.angle_beta   90.00
_cell.angle_gamma   90.00
#
_symmetry.space_group_name_H-M   'P 1'
#
loop_
_entity.id
_entity.type
_entity.pdbx_description
1 polymer ?
#
loop_
_entity_poly.entity_id
_entity_poly.type
_entity_poly.pdbx_seq_one_letter_code
_entity_poly.pdbx_strand_id
1 'polypeptide(L)'
;MKQILIILSFTILTGCSNPKVFVLNDTTENRYFVSASVGNAFEKDQIGSSPIMVIDGIPFRYDKKQDTILLPLKKSDIGNLNFLNINSSRIIYNEKENDGAVIITTRNRNK
;
A
#
# COMPACT_ATOMS: atom_id res chain seq x y z
N MET A 1 -30.65 -29.10 -38.71
CA MET A 1 -29.18 -29.25 -38.55
C MET A 1 -28.69 -28.06 -37.74
N LYS A 2 -27.89 -28.36 -36.70
CA LYS A 2 -27.53 -27.52 -35.55
C LYS A 2 -26.74 -26.27 -35.96
N GLN A 3 -27.17 -25.09 -35.53
CA GLN A 3 -26.27 -23.93 -35.41
C GLN A 3 -25.88 -23.81 -33.94
N ILE A 4 -24.60 -24.03 -33.66
CA ILE A 4 -24.02 -24.06 -32.32
C ILE A 4 -23.84 -22.61 -31.85
N LEU A 5 -24.55 -22.25 -30.78
CA LEU A 5 -24.40 -20.98 -30.08
C LEU A 5 -23.08 -21.01 -29.29
N ILE A 6 -22.05 -20.33 -29.78
CA ILE A 6 -20.78 -20.19 -29.05
C ILE A 6 -20.97 -19.09 -28.00
N ILE A 7 -21.25 -19.49 -26.76
CA ILE A 7 -21.22 -18.59 -25.61
C ILE A 7 -19.75 -18.44 -25.21
N LEU A 8 -19.13 -17.33 -25.61
CA LEU A 8 -17.78 -16.95 -25.19
C LEU A 8 -17.84 -16.50 -23.73
N SER A 9 -17.65 -17.43 -22.80
CA SER A 9 -17.51 -17.14 -21.37
C SER A 9 -16.17 -16.42 -21.15
N PHE A 10 -16.20 -15.08 -21.12
CA PHE A 10 -15.10 -14.28 -20.58
C PHE A 10 -15.14 -14.40 -19.06
N THR A 11 -14.56 -15.47 -18.51
CA THR A 11 -14.22 -15.48 -17.08
C THR A 11 -13.08 -14.49 -16.90
N ILE A 12 -13.43 -13.27 -16.50
CA ILE A 12 -12.46 -12.26 -16.09
C ILE A 12 -11.74 -12.87 -14.89
N LEU A 13 -10.52 -13.36 -15.11
CA LEU A 13 -9.58 -13.70 -14.06
C LEU A 13 -9.14 -12.37 -13.43
N THR A 14 -10.02 -11.72 -12.68
CA THR A 14 -9.61 -10.66 -11.76
C THR A 14 -8.84 -11.36 -10.65
N GLY A 15 -7.54 -11.51 -10.82
CA GLY A 15 -6.65 -11.79 -9.70
C GLY A 15 -6.76 -10.59 -8.75
N CYS A 16 -7.59 -10.70 -7.72
CA CYS A 16 -7.64 -9.71 -6.65
C CYS A 16 -6.28 -9.74 -5.95
N SER A 17 -5.35 -8.90 -6.38
CA SER A 17 -4.12 -8.68 -5.61
C SER A 17 -4.52 -7.92 -4.35
N ASN A 18 -4.30 -8.50 -3.17
CA ASN A 18 -4.54 -7.77 -1.93
C ASN A 18 -3.33 -6.87 -1.64
N PRO A 19 -3.55 -5.65 -1.12
CA PRO A 19 -2.45 -4.83 -0.66
C PRO A 19 -1.80 -5.45 0.57
N LYS A 20 -0.51 -5.16 0.76
CA LYS A 20 0.22 -5.60 1.96
C LYS A 20 -0.40 -5.05 3.25
N VAL A 21 -0.33 -5.85 4.30
CA VAL A 21 -0.78 -5.46 5.63
C VAL A 21 0.37 -4.77 6.37
N PHE A 22 0.14 -3.55 6.83
CA PHE A 22 1.08 -2.76 7.62
C PHE A 22 0.64 -2.65 9.08
N VAL A 23 1.46 -3.13 9.99
CA VAL A 23 1.16 -3.20 11.43
C VAL A 23 2.06 -2.25 12.20
N LEU A 24 1.45 -1.31 12.93
CA LEU A 24 2.13 -0.39 13.83
C LEU A 24 2.51 -1.09 15.14
N ASN A 25 3.54 -0.59 15.81
CA ASN A 25 3.99 -1.03 17.14
C ASN A 25 3.04 -0.53 18.25
N ASP A 26 1.75 -0.84 18.12
CA ASP A 26 0.67 -0.43 19.02
C ASP A 26 -0.01 -1.67 19.61
N THR A 27 -0.46 -1.59 20.87
CA THR A 27 -1.11 -2.72 21.56
C THR A 27 -2.61 -2.79 21.26
N THR A 28 -3.18 -1.80 20.60
CA THR A 28 -4.63 -1.66 20.35
C THR A 28 -5.01 -1.85 18.88
N GLU A 29 -6.30 -1.68 18.54
CA GLU A 29 -6.81 -1.68 17.16
C GLU A 29 -6.11 -0.66 16.25
N ASN A 30 -5.55 0.40 16.85
CA ASN A 30 -4.71 1.38 16.18
C ASN A 30 -3.55 0.75 15.40
N ARG A 31 -3.13 -0.49 15.72
CA ARG A 31 -2.09 -1.22 15.01
C ARG A 31 -2.35 -1.35 13.50
N TYR A 32 -3.61 -1.35 13.08
CA TYR A 32 -4.01 -1.50 11.67
C TYR A 32 -4.37 -0.17 10.97
N PHE A 33 -4.14 0.98 11.62
CA PHE A 33 -4.48 2.28 11.04
C PHE A 33 -3.85 2.52 9.65
N VAL A 34 -2.57 2.17 9.49
CA VAL A 34 -1.89 2.31 8.19
C VAL A 34 -2.47 1.31 7.18
N SER A 35 -2.69 0.05 7.58
CA SER A 35 -3.32 -0.97 6.72
C SER A 35 -4.66 -0.51 6.17
N ALA A 36 -5.54 0.02 7.02
CA ALA A 36 -6.85 0.51 6.59
C ALA A 36 -6.73 1.66 5.58
N SER A 37 -5.76 2.55 5.78
CA SER A 37 -5.51 3.68 4.88
C SER A 37 -4.95 3.22 3.53
N VAL A 38 -4.03 2.26 3.54
CA VAL A 38 -3.47 1.63 2.33
C VAL A 38 -4.54 0.87 1.57
N GLY A 39 -5.39 0.11 2.25
CA GLY A 39 -6.51 -0.62 1.64
C GLY A 39 -7.43 0.32 0.87
N ASN A 40 -7.83 1.45 1.49
CA ASN A 40 -8.67 2.46 0.84
C ASN A 40 -7.98 3.11 -0.38
N ALA A 41 -6.69 3.42 -0.28
CA ALA A 41 -5.93 3.98 -1.39
C ALA A 41 -5.77 2.97 -2.55
N PHE A 42 -5.60 1.69 -2.23
CA PHE A 42 -5.54 0.59 -3.19
C PHE A 42 -6.89 0.39 -3.91
N GLU A 43 -8.01 0.34 -3.17
CA GLU A 43 -9.37 0.23 -3.74
C GLU A 43 -9.73 1.40 -4.67
N LYS A 44 -9.05 2.54 -4.53
CA LYS A 44 -9.21 3.74 -5.35
C LYS A 44 -8.17 3.88 -6.46
N ASP A 45 -7.40 2.83 -6.74
CA ASP A 45 -6.33 2.81 -7.74
C ASP A 45 -5.26 3.91 -7.55
N GLN A 46 -5.09 4.42 -6.33
CA GLN A 46 -4.10 5.47 -6.04
C GLN A 46 -2.69 4.88 -5.92
N ILE A 47 -2.60 3.63 -5.49
CA ILE A 47 -1.37 2.84 -5.31
C ILE A 47 -1.67 1.38 -5.68
N GLY A 48 -0.64 0.60 -6.02
CA GLY A 48 -0.79 -0.85 -6.22
C GLY A 48 -0.57 -1.64 -4.93
N SER A 49 -0.38 -2.95 -5.05
CA SER A 49 -0.42 -3.88 -3.91
C SER A 49 0.82 -3.84 -3.03
N SER A 50 1.98 -3.41 -3.58
CA SER A 50 3.26 -3.35 -2.85
C SER A 50 3.90 -1.95 -2.92
N PRO A 51 3.25 -0.90 -2.40
CA PRO A 51 3.79 0.46 -2.41
C PRO A 51 5.02 0.56 -1.52
N ILE A 52 5.96 1.44 -1.84
CA ILE A 52 7.06 1.72 -0.92
C ILE A 52 6.57 2.51 0.29
N MET A 53 7.18 2.27 1.44
CA MET A 53 6.90 3.04 2.65
C MET A 53 7.96 4.11 2.80
N VAL A 54 7.55 5.33 3.11
CA VAL A 54 8.47 6.45 3.31
C VAL A 54 8.11 7.14 4.60
N ILE A 55 9.05 7.20 5.55
CA ILE A 55 8.85 7.80 6.87
C ILE A 55 9.73 9.04 6.92
N ASP A 56 9.11 10.21 7.06
CA ASP A 56 9.79 11.52 7.13
C ASP A 56 10.79 11.75 5.97
N GLY A 57 10.39 11.37 4.76
CA GLY A 57 11.18 11.50 3.53
C GLY A 57 12.22 10.39 3.32
N ILE A 58 12.39 9.46 4.26
CA ILE A 58 13.34 8.36 4.17
C ILE A 58 12.60 7.07 3.77
N PRO A 59 12.96 6.41 2.65
CA PRO A 59 12.39 5.12 2.29
C PRO A 59 12.64 4.05 3.37
N PHE A 60 11.57 3.49 3.90
CA PHE A 60 11.60 2.39 4.84
C PHE A 60 11.69 1.07 4.07
N ARG A 61 12.87 0.43 4.13
CA ARG A 61 13.11 -0.86 3.48
C ARG A 61 12.45 -1.99 4.27
N TYR A 62 11.68 -2.79 3.56
CA TYR A 62 11.05 -4.00 4.09
C TYR A 62 11.11 -5.12 3.05
N ASP A 63 10.92 -6.36 3.48
CA ASP A 63 10.87 -7.51 2.59
C ASP A 63 9.52 -7.57 1.87
N LYS A 64 9.51 -7.25 0.56
CA LYS A 64 8.31 -7.29 -0.28
C LYS A 64 7.74 -8.70 -0.47
N LYS A 65 8.42 -9.77 -0.03
CA LYS A 65 7.84 -11.13 -0.05
C LYS A 65 6.91 -11.39 1.14
N GLN A 66 6.98 -10.57 2.18
CA GLN A 66 6.11 -10.71 3.35
C GLN A 66 4.76 -10.05 3.10
N ASP A 67 3.69 -10.72 3.53
CA ASP A 67 2.32 -10.19 3.46
C ASP A 67 2.05 -9.17 4.57
N THR A 68 2.77 -9.28 5.69
CA THR A 68 2.66 -8.40 6.85
C THR A 68 3.97 -7.69 7.12
N ILE A 69 3.94 -6.36 7.16
CA ILE A 69 5.10 -5.49 7.37
C ILE A 69 4.94 -4.78 8.71
N LEU A 70 5.94 -4.94 9.58
CA LEU A 70 5.99 -4.23 10.86
C LEU A 70 6.60 -2.84 10.67
N LEU A 71 5.87 -1.81 11.08
CA LEU A 71 6.33 -0.44 11.09
C LEU A 71 6.78 -0.04 12.50
N PRO A 72 7.96 0.59 12.66
CA PRO A 72 8.50 0.97 13.97
C PRO A 72 7.85 2.25 14.53
N LEU A 73 6.54 2.41 14.33
CA LEU A 73 5.78 3.60 14.69
C LEU A 73 4.55 3.21 15.51
N LYS A 74 4.13 4.07 16.44
CA LYS A 74 2.80 4.01 17.06
C LYS A 74 1.83 4.90 16.30
N LYS A 75 0.52 4.70 16.49
CA LYS A 75 -0.48 5.59 15.90
C LYS A 75 -0.34 7.03 16.37
N SER A 76 0.07 7.23 17.63
CA SER A 76 0.34 8.53 18.24
C SER A 76 1.44 9.32 17.51
N ASP A 77 2.33 8.62 16.80
CA ASP A 77 3.49 9.19 16.13
C ASP A 77 3.13 9.73 14.75
N ILE A 78 2.05 9.24 14.16
CA ILE A 78 1.66 9.61 12.80
C ILE A 78 0.92 10.94 12.83
N GLY A 79 1.51 11.95 12.20
CA GLY A 79 0.88 13.24 11.96
C GLY A 79 -0.01 13.21 10.73
N ASN A 80 0.53 12.73 9.61
CA ASN A 80 -0.17 12.63 8.34
C ASN A 80 0.23 11.36 7.54
N LEU A 81 -0.67 10.91 6.69
CA LEU A 81 -0.48 9.86 5.68
C LEU A 81 -0.88 10.42 4.31
N ASN A 82 0.05 10.40 3.36
CA ASN A 82 -0.20 10.78 1.98
C ASN A 82 0.18 9.63 1.03
N PHE A 83 -0.37 9.66 -0.17
CA PHE A 83 -0.13 8.65 -1.19
C PHE A 83 0.43 9.29 -2.46
N LEU A 84 1.40 8.62 -3.07
CA LEU A 84 1.87 8.95 -4.41
C LEU A 84 1.55 7.80 -5.36
N ASN A 85 1.00 8.15 -6.50
CA ASN A 85 0.76 7.19 -7.57
C ASN A 85 2.07 6.58 -8.09
N ILE A 86 1.91 5.48 -8.82
CA ILE A 86 2.99 4.67 -9.39
C ILE A 86 3.99 5.53 -10.16
N ASN A 87 3.51 6.39 -11.05
CA ASN A 87 4.38 7.20 -11.92
C ASN A 87 5.20 8.21 -11.11
N SER A 88 4.57 8.92 -10.18
CA SER A 88 5.23 9.95 -9.36
C SER A 88 6.22 9.32 -8.39
N SER A 89 5.86 8.19 -7.78
CA SER A 89 6.72 7.44 -6.86
C SER A 89 8.01 6.95 -7.53
N ARG A 90 7.92 6.41 -8.75
CA ARG A 90 9.10 5.95 -9.53
C ARG A 90 10.09 7.08 -9.80
N ILE A 91 9.59 8.28 -10.08
CA ILE A 91 10.43 9.45 -10.34
C ILE A 91 11.09 9.94 -9.04
N ILE A 92 10.32 10.12 -7.97
CA ILE A 92 10.81 10.72 -6.72
C ILE A 92 11.81 9.83 -6.01
N TYR A 93 11.54 8.52 -5.96
CA TYR A 93 12.36 7.57 -5.19
C TYR A 93 13.31 6.72 -6.06
N ASN A 94 13.28 6.91 -7.38
CA ASN A 94 14.13 6.20 -8.35
C ASN A 94 14.07 4.67 -8.21
N GLU A 95 12.88 4.13 -7.96
CA GLU A 95 12.67 2.69 -7.78
C GLU A 95 11.70 2.16 -8.84
N LYS A 96 12.22 1.43 -9.83
CA LYS A 96 11.45 0.97 -11.00
C LYS A 96 10.36 -0.05 -10.64
N GLU A 97 10.58 -0.83 -9.58
CA GLU A 97 9.68 -1.87 -9.09
C GLU A 97 8.85 -1.38 -7.87
N ASN A 98 8.38 -0.14 -7.92
CA ASN A 98 7.44 0.38 -6.94
C ASN A 98 6.03 0.52 -7.52
N ASP A 99 5.05 0.23 -6.68
CA ASP A 99 3.62 0.31 -6.95
C ASP A 99 3.01 1.55 -6.27
N GLY A 100 3.69 2.69 -6.39
CA GLY A 100 3.34 3.91 -5.64
C GLY A 100 4.09 4.03 -4.31
N ALA A 101 3.76 5.05 -3.52
CA ALA A 101 4.35 5.28 -2.21
C ALA A 101 3.31 5.67 -1.17
N VAL A 102 3.54 5.23 0.06
CA VAL A 102 2.85 5.70 1.26
C VAL A 102 3.82 6.59 2.03
N ILE A 103 3.50 7.87 2.13
CA ILE A 103 4.31 8.86 2.84
C ILE A 103 3.71 9.05 4.23
N ILE A 104 4.47 8.64 5.24
CA ILE A 104 4.18 8.89 6.64
C ILE A 104 4.97 10.11 7.07
N THR A 105 4.26 11.16 7.49
CA THR A 105 4.87 12.28 8.21
C THR A 105 4.59 12.09 9.69
N THR A 106 5.64 11.93 10.48
CA THR A 106 5.50 11.83 11.93
C THR A 106 5.21 13.20 12.53
N ARG A 107 4.53 13.21 13.68
CA ARG A 107 4.42 14.41 14.48
C ARG A 107 5.81 14.75 14.98
N ASN A 108 6.28 15.97 14.73
CA ASN A 108 7.51 16.47 15.33
C ASN A 108 7.45 16.25 16.84
N ARG A 109 8.17 15.22 17.31
CA ARG A 109 8.50 15.07 18.72
C ARG A 109 9.66 16.03 19.01
N ASN A 110 9.44 17.34 18.81
CA ASN A 110 10.36 18.31 19.38
C ASN A 110 10.25 18.15 20.89
N LYS A 111 11.27 17.52 21.46
CA LYS A 111 11.63 17.58 22.87
C LYS A 111 12.90 18.41 22.96
#